data_AF-A0A9P6TLA7-F1
#
_entry.id   AF-A0A9P6TLA7-F1
#
_cell.length_a   1.000
_cell.length_b   1.000
_cell.length_c   1.000
_cell.angle_alpha   90.00
_cell.angle_beta   90.00
_cell.angle_gamma   90.00
#
_symmetry.space_group_name_H-M   'P 1'
#
loop_
_entity.id
_entity.type
_entity.pdbx_description
1 polymer ?
#
loop_
_entity_poly.entity_id
_entity_poly.type
_entity_poly.pdbx_seq_one_letter_code
_entity_poly.pdbx_strand_id
1 'polypeptide(L)'
;MNLLIQKLNEVNIDCRIATLLFETFDVLLGHDKLGTLVIQSSTLFVDALNMKLLDTEWDVRDAAQSCDMKIMFALNNNLPLLVFEHINDTEPYVRASALNVLKDMMKNKAGWNFIQKNQLAQSIAKNLPRLLRDDEAIVRRATLDAVICLVTNRSCQGMAMEGQGSESQDALNPAIVEALMCDADSDVVIRTCRLLESLWQLHLHEREQRKRSKSQTPSEQHEEQSFFYVAEGDKWIIEATNNIERLVRSEVLRIMEGILEQYPHDVQIKSGKRFLEDEIDQDTKFLEALSTIDLQKLKQTVNPEHLYQEAFDINPRMMTQSIEPNDPEKDDVNMLDCY
;
A
#
# COMPACT_ATOMS: atom_id res chain seq x y z
N MET A 1 21.19 -24.35 -23.12
CA MET A 1 20.20 -23.34 -23.58
C MET A 1 19.06 -23.97 -24.35
N ASN A 2 19.26 -24.48 -25.58
CA ASN A 2 18.15 -25.01 -26.40
C ASN A 2 17.28 -26.07 -25.72
N LEU A 3 17.86 -26.98 -24.93
CA LEU A 3 17.08 -27.97 -24.17
C LEU A 3 16.16 -27.34 -23.12
N LEU A 4 16.62 -26.30 -22.41
CA LEU A 4 15.82 -25.60 -21.40
C LEU A 4 14.67 -24.84 -22.06
N ILE A 5 14.94 -24.18 -23.19
CA ILE A 5 13.91 -23.47 -23.98
C ILE A 5 12.89 -24.47 -24.55
N GLN A 6 13.36 -25.62 -25.04
CA GLN A 6 12.47 -26.67 -25.53
C GLN A 6 11.56 -27.20 -24.41
N LYS A 7 12.11 -27.39 -23.20
CA LYS A 7 11.33 -27.76 -22.01
C LYS A 7 10.31 -26.70 -21.63
N LEU A 8 10.69 -25.43 -21.70
CA LEU A 8 9.78 -24.32 -21.43
C LEU A 8 8.62 -24.28 -22.43
N ASN A 9 8.87 -24.64 -23.70
CA ASN A 9 7.85 -24.68 -24.76
C ASN A 9 6.96 -25.93 -24.74
N GLU A 10 7.07 -26.82 -23.74
CA GLU A 10 6.15 -27.94 -23.62
C GLU A 10 4.72 -27.44 -23.31
N VAL A 11 3.74 -28.02 -24.02
CA VAL A 11 2.33 -27.58 -23.99
C VAL A 11 1.69 -27.78 -22.61
N ASN A 12 2.10 -28.83 -21.90
CA ASN A 12 1.54 -29.19 -20.59
C ASN A 12 2.61 -29.08 -19.49
N ILE A 13 3.33 -27.97 -19.47
CA ILE A 13 4.33 -27.75 -18.43
C ILE A 13 3.61 -27.49 -17.10
N ASP A 14 3.98 -28.24 -16.07
CA ASP A 14 3.50 -28.00 -14.71
C ASP A 14 4.14 -26.73 -14.14
N CYS A 15 3.41 -26.00 -13.28
CA CYS A 15 3.88 -24.74 -12.71
C CYS A 15 5.21 -24.90 -11.97
N ARG A 16 5.44 -26.01 -11.25
CA ARG A 16 6.70 -26.24 -10.54
C ARG A 16 7.87 -26.39 -11.51
N ILE A 17 7.64 -27.02 -12.66
CA ILE A 17 8.65 -27.17 -13.71
C ILE A 17 8.91 -25.80 -14.34
N ALA A 18 7.87 -25.02 -14.62
CA ALA A 18 7.99 -23.66 -15.14
C ALA A 18 8.81 -22.77 -14.18
N THR A 19 8.45 -22.73 -12.89
CA THR A 19 9.18 -22.00 -11.85
C THR A 19 10.64 -22.41 -11.80
N LEU A 20 10.94 -23.72 -11.75
CA LEU A 20 12.32 -24.22 -11.73
C LEU A 20 13.11 -23.81 -12.97
N LEU A 21 12.48 -23.84 -14.15
CA LEU A 21 13.12 -23.40 -15.38
C LEU A 21 13.41 -21.89 -15.33
N PHE A 22 12.46 -21.07 -14.89
CA PHE A 22 12.63 -19.63 -14.74
C PHE A 22 13.74 -19.27 -13.73
N GLU A 23 13.76 -19.92 -12.57
CA GLU A 23 14.85 -19.80 -11.59
C GLU A 23 16.20 -20.21 -12.20
N THR A 24 16.22 -21.28 -12.99
CA THR A 24 17.44 -21.71 -13.69
C THR A 24 17.90 -20.65 -14.70
N PHE A 25 16.98 -20.05 -15.47
CA PHE A 25 17.31 -18.98 -16.40
C PHE A 25 17.84 -17.74 -15.67
N ASP A 26 17.26 -17.38 -14.53
CA ASP A 26 17.77 -16.26 -13.74
C ASP A 26 19.20 -16.52 -13.25
N VAL A 27 19.46 -17.69 -12.65
CA VAL A 27 20.82 -18.08 -12.22
C VAL A 27 21.81 -18.05 -13.39
N LEU A 28 21.41 -18.50 -14.58
CA LEU A 28 22.24 -18.46 -15.79
C LEU A 28 22.49 -17.04 -16.29
N LEU A 29 21.47 -16.17 -16.28
CA LEU A 29 21.60 -14.73 -16.58
C LEU A 29 22.52 -14.04 -15.55
N GLY A 30 22.48 -14.49 -14.30
CA GLY A 30 23.33 -14.09 -13.18
C GLY A 30 24.83 -14.23 -13.47
N HIS A 31 25.22 -15.33 -14.10
CA HIS A 31 26.61 -15.75 -14.25
C HIS A 31 27.34 -15.07 -15.42
N ASP A 32 28.53 -14.48 -15.19
CA ASP A 32 29.25 -13.63 -16.16
C ASP A 32 29.44 -14.26 -17.56
N LYS A 33 29.92 -15.51 -17.61
CA LYS A 33 30.17 -16.21 -18.90
C LYS A 33 28.93 -16.83 -19.53
N LEU A 34 27.97 -17.27 -18.72
CA LEU A 34 26.80 -17.99 -19.19
C LEU A 34 25.68 -17.01 -19.56
N GLY A 35 25.60 -15.87 -18.88
CA GLY A 35 24.68 -14.79 -19.19
C GLY A 35 24.85 -14.28 -20.62
N THR A 36 26.08 -14.21 -21.15
CA THR A 36 26.30 -13.89 -22.57
C THR A 36 25.68 -14.93 -23.51
N LEU A 37 25.72 -16.22 -23.17
CA LEU A 37 25.08 -17.28 -23.95
C LEU A 37 23.55 -17.21 -23.89
N VAL A 38 22.99 -16.83 -22.73
CA VAL A 38 21.54 -16.58 -22.60
C VAL A 38 21.14 -15.37 -23.44
N ILE A 39 21.91 -14.28 -23.39
CA ILE A 39 21.68 -13.08 -24.20
C ILE A 39 21.78 -13.40 -25.70
N GLN A 40 22.71 -14.24 -26.13
CA GLN A 40 22.80 -14.67 -27.53
C GLN A 40 21.59 -15.51 -27.98
N SER A 41 20.93 -16.20 -27.05
CA SER A 41 19.70 -16.97 -27.28
C SER A 41 18.44 -16.22 -26.86
N SER A 42 18.52 -14.90 -26.66
CA SER A 42 17.48 -14.13 -25.98
C SER A 42 16.16 -14.17 -26.72
N THR A 43 16.17 -14.17 -28.05
CA THR A 43 14.95 -14.19 -28.87
C THR A 43 14.12 -15.44 -28.59
N LEU A 44 14.72 -16.62 -28.67
CA LEU A 44 14.03 -17.89 -28.43
C LEU A 44 13.52 -18.01 -26.98
N PHE A 45 14.27 -17.48 -26.02
CA PHE A 45 13.84 -17.49 -24.63
C PHE A 45 12.69 -16.50 -24.38
N VAL A 46 12.77 -15.30 -24.95
CA VAL A 46 11.71 -14.28 -24.88
C VAL A 46 10.44 -14.78 -25.55
N ASP A 47 10.55 -15.42 -26.72
CA ASP A 47 9.39 -16.01 -27.40
C ASP A 47 8.73 -17.08 -26.53
N ALA A 48 9.52 -17.96 -25.90
CA ALA A 48 9.01 -18.96 -24.98
C ALA A 48 8.34 -18.34 -23.74
N LEU A 49 8.94 -17.30 -23.17
CA LEU A 49 8.38 -16.55 -22.04
C LEU A 49 7.05 -15.88 -22.43
N ASN A 50 6.97 -15.27 -23.60
CA ASN A 50 5.76 -14.63 -24.11
C ASN A 50 4.62 -15.65 -24.23
N MET A 51 4.92 -16.85 -24.74
CA MET A 51 3.94 -17.93 -24.79
C MET A 51 3.48 -18.35 -23.39
N LYS A 52 4.35 -18.30 -22.37
CA LYS A 52 3.99 -18.62 -20.98
C LYS A 52 3.23 -17.54 -20.23
N LEU A 53 3.43 -16.27 -20.60
CA LEU A 53 2.57 -15.18 -20.14
C LEU A 53 1.14 -15.30 -20.70
N LEU A 54 0.95 -16.01 -21.81
CA LEU A 54 -0.35 -16.28 -22.43
C LEU A 54 -0.88 -17.70 -22.16
N ASP A 55 -0.28 -18.44 -21.23
CA ASP A 55 -0.69 -19.81 -20.91
C ASP A 55 -2.12 -19.83 -20.35
N THR A 56 -2.86 -20.91 -20.58
CA THR A 56 -4.24 -21.05 -20.05
C THR A 56 -4.22 -21.24 -18.54
N GLU A 57 -3.21 -21.92 -18.03
CA GLU A 57 -3.03 -22.16 -16.60
C GLU A 57 -2.47 -20.91 -15.91
N TRP A 58 -3.20 -20.40 -14.91
CA TRP A 58 -2.88 -19.12 -14.27
C TRP A 58 -1.60 -19.17 -13.44
N ASP A 59 -1.27 -20.31 -12.87
CA ASP A 59 -0.08 -20.54 -12.05
C ASP A 59 1.20 -20.56 -12.90
N VAL A 60 1.11 -21.01 -14.16
CA VAL A 60 2.18 -20.88 -15.14
C VAL A 60 2.38 -19.42 -15.56
N ARG A 61 1.28 -18.67 -15.77
CA ARG A 61 1.35 -17.22 -16.03
C ARG A 61 2.00 -16.48 -14.87
N ASP A 62 1.60 -16.76 -13.64
CA ASP A 62 2.16 -16.16 -12.43
C ASP A 62 3.64 -16.50 -12.24
N ALA A 63 4.03 -17.76 -12.46
CA ALA A 63 5.43 -18.19 -12.41
C ALA A 63 6.30 -17.45 -13.44
N ALA A 64 5.76 -17.15 -14.63
CA ALA A 64 6.48 -16.39 -15.66
C ALA A 64 6.69 -14.92 -15.27
N GLN A 65 5.71 -14.30 -14.61
CA GLN A 65 5.78 -12.89 -14.17
C GLN A 65 6.66 -12.69 -12.94
N SER A 66 6.66 -13.66 -12.02
CA SER A 66 7.43 -13.62 -10.78
C SER A 66 8.92 -13.95 -10.97
N CYS A 67 9.36 -14.26 -12.20
CA CYS A 67 10.76 -14.51 -12.50
C CYS A 67 11.61 -13.23 -12.31
N ASP A 68 12.53 -13.27 -11.34
CA ASP A 68 13.46 -12.17 -11.03
C ASP A 68 14.60 -12.06 -12.05
N MET A 69 14.28 -11.81 -13.33
CA MET A 69 15.31 -11.65 -14.34
C MET A 69 16.09 -10.35 -14.12
N LYS A 70 17.41 -10.38 -14.39
CA LYS A 70 18.24 -9.16 -14.46
C LYS A 70 17.49 -8.03 -15.19
N ILE A 71 17.22 -6.94 -14.46
CA ILE A 71 16.38 -5.85 -14.97
C ILE A 71 16.79 -5.37 -16.36
N MET A 72 18.09 -5.23 -16.64
CA MET A 72 18.58 -4.79 -17.96
C MET A 72 18.21 -5.76 -19.09
N PHE A 73 18.18 -7.07 -18.83
CA PHE A 73 17.72 -8.05 -19.79
C PHE A 73 16.22 -7.88 -20.07
N ALA A 74 15.41 -7.75 -19.02
CA ALA A 74 13.96 -7.56 -19.14
C ALA A 74 13.62 -6.27 -19.91
N LEU A 75 14.28 -5.16 -19.57
CA LEU A 75 14.09 -3.87 -20.25
C LEU A 75 14.49 -3.92 -21.72
N ASN A 76 15.61 -4.56 -22.06
CA ASN A 76 16.10 -4.64 -23.44
C ASN A 76 15.19 -5.47 -24.35
N ASN A 77 14.41 -6.39 -23.78
CA ASN A 77 13.49 -7.25 -24.51
C ASN A 77 12.01 -6.84 -24.34
N ASN A 78 11.75 -5.64 -23.79
CA ASN A 78 10.40 -5.10 -23.57
C ASN A 78 9.46 -6.00 -22.75
N LEU A 79 10.00 -6.91 -21.93
CA LEU A 79 9.19 -7.82 -21.12
C LEU A 79 8.20 -7.13 -20.18
N PRO A 80 8.52 -5.97 -19.55
CA PRO A 80 7.56 -5.27 -18.71
C PRO A 80 6.29 -4.84 -19.44
N LEU A 81 6.34 -4.58 -20.76
CA LEU A 81 5.14 -4.19 -21.51
C LEU A 81 4.11 -5.31 -21.49
N LEU A 82 4.56 -6.56 -21.64
CA LEU A 82 3.70 -7.73 -21.61
C LEU A 82 3.10 -7.92 -20.23
N VAL A 83 3.91 -7.78 -19.17
CA VAL A 83 3.40 -7.85 -17.79
C VAL A 83 2.33 -6.79 -17.52
N PHE A 84 2.48 -5.58 -18.06
CA PHE A 84 1.48 -4.52 -17.87
C PHE A 84 0.14 -4.79 -18.58
N GLU A 85 0.12 -5.61 -19.63
CA GLU A 85 -1.14 -6.06 -20.25
C GLU A 85 -1.96 -6.94 -19.28
N HIS A 86 -1.29 -7.65 -18.37
CA HIS A 86 -1.93 -8.54 -17.38
C HIS A 86 -2.40 -7.85 -16.09
N ILE A 87 -2.28 -6.52 -15.98
CA ILE A 87 -2.85 -5.78 -14.84
C ILE A 87 -4.39 -5.94 -14.79
N ASN A 88 -5.02 -6.22 -15.93
CA ASN A 88 -6.46 -6.51 -16.04
C ASN A 88 -6.74 -7.99 -16.36
N ASP A 89 -5.84 -8.90 -16.01
CA ASP A 89 -6.06 -10.35 -16.18
C ASP A 89 -7.32 -10.80 -15.44
N THR A 90 -7.98 -11.86 -15.91
CA THR A 90 -9.16 -12.42 -15.23
C THR A 90 -8.80 -12.99 -13.87
N GLU A 91 -7.57 -13.47 -13.71
CA GLU A 91 -7.11 -14.15 -12.51
C GLU A 91 -6.48 -13.16 -11.50
N PRO A 92 -6.97 -13.12 -10.24
CA PRO A 92 -6.53 -12.12 -9.26
C PRO A 92 -5.04 -12.21 -8.91
N TYR A 93 -4.50 -13.42 -8.82
CA TYR A 93 -3.08 -13.66 -8.55
C TYR A 93 -2.19 -13.06 -9.64
N VAL A 94 -2.61 -13.20 -10.90
CA VAL A 94 -1.88 -12.65 -12.05
C VAL A 94 -1.94 -11.12 -12.04
N ARG A 95 -3.12 -10.51 -11.76
CA ARG A 95 -3.24 -9.05 -11.59
C ARG A 95 -2.31 -8.53 -10.48
N ALA A 96 -2.31 -9.19 -9.32
CA ALA A 96 -1.48 -8.80 -8.18
C ALA A 96 0.03 -8.95 -8.47
N SER A 97 0.42 -10.01 -9.19
CA SER A 97 1.81 -10.25 -9.62
C SER A 97 2.29 -9.15 -10.59
N ALA A 98 1.46 -8.80 -11.59
CA ALA A 98 1.74 -7.71 -12.51
C ALA A 98 1.88 -6.35 -11.79
N LEU A 99 1.04 -6.07 -10.79
CA LEU A 99 1.14 -4.87 -9.95
C LEU A 99 2.42 -4.83 -9.11
N ASN A 100 2.89 -5.98 -8.62
CA ASN A 100 4.16 -6.06 -7.91
C ASN A 100 5.36 -5.77 -8.83
N VAL A 101 5.37 -6.32 -10.04
CA VAL A 101 6.40 -5.99 -11.05
C VAL A 101 6.38 -4.49 -11.37
N LEU A 102 5.18 -3.91 -11.53
CA LEU A 102 5.02 -2.47 -11.75
C LEU A 102 5.58 -1.64 -10.58
N LYS A 103 5.28 -2.01 -9.35
CA LYS A 103 5.82 -1.38 -8.14
C LYS A 103 7.35 -1.40 -8.14
N ASP A 104 7.97 -2.55 -8.42
CA ASP A 104 9.42 -2.67 -8.44
C ASP A 104 10.07 -1.87 -9.57
N MET A 105 9.40 -1.81 -10.73
CA MET A 105 9.77 -0.96 -11.86
C MET A 105 9.69 0.54 -11.51
N MET A 106 8.68 0.96 -10.76
CA MET A 106 8.55 2.35 -10.31
C MET A 106 9.62 2.71 -9.28
N LYS A 107 10.03 1.78 -8.42
CA LYS A 107 11.09 1.98 -7.42
C LYS A 107 12.47 2.12 -8.08
N ASN A 108 12.77 1.29 -9.08
CA ASN A 108 14.06 1.30 -9.77
C ASN A 108 14.18 2.46 -10.77
N LYS A 109 15.34 3.16 -10.82
CA LYS A 109 15.58 4.25 -11.77
C LYS A 109 15.53 3.80 -13.24
N ALA A 110 16.12 2.64 -13.56
CA ALA A 110 16.11 2.10 -14.92
C ALA A 110 14.69 1.68 -15.35
N GLY A 111 13.94 1.05 -14.44
CA GLY A 111 12.54 0.70 -14.66
C GLY A 111 11.67 1.93 -14.88
N TRP A 112 11.83 2.97 -14.06
CA TRP A 112 11.08 4.22 -14.24
C TRP A 112 11.40 4.92 -15.56
N ASN A 113 12.68 4.99 -15.94
CA ASN A 113 13.08 5.55 -17.24
C ASN A 113 12.44 4.78 -18.41
N PHE A 114 12.30 3.46 -18.28
CA PHE A 114 11.60 2.64 -19.27
C PHE A 114 10.11 2.98 -19.35
N ILE A 115 9.43 3.12 -18.20
CA ILE A 115 8.02 3.54 -18.14
C ILE A 115 7.82 4.90 -18.81
N GLN A 116 8.70 5.87 -18.52
CA GLN A 116 8.65 7.21 -19.13
C GLN A 116 8.91 7.17 -20.64
N LYS A 117 9.94 6.44 -21.09
CA LYS A 117 10.28 6.31 -22.52
C LYS A 117 9.14 5.73 -23.35
N ASN A 118 8.39 4.79 -22.77
CA ASN A 118 7.23 4.16 -23.42
C ASN A 118 5.91 4.91 -23.18
N GLN A 119 5.94 6.11 -22.57
CA GLN A 119 4.77 6.96 -22.31
C GLN A 119 3.68 6.28 -21.46
N LEU A 120 4.07 5.33 -20.61
CA LEU A 120 3.12 4.53 -19.84
C LEU A 120 2.73 5.17 -18.50
N ALA A 121 3.52 6.14 -18.01
CA ALA A 121 3.34 6.73 -16.69
C ALA A 121 1.91 7.24 -16.44
N GLN A 122 1.33 7.96 -17.41
CA GLN A 122 -0.02 8.50 -17.29
C GLN A 122 -1.09 7.41 -17.36
N SER A 123 -0.94 6.41 -18.24
CA SER A 123 -1.87 5.29 -18.35
C SER A 123 -1.90 4.46 -17.08
N ILE A 124 -0.72 4.14 -16.54
CA ILE A 124 -0.56 3.43 -15.28
C ILE A 124 -1.22 4.21 -14.14
N ALA A 125 -0.82 5.48 -13.95
CA ALA A 125 -1.29 6.28 -12.84
C ALA A 125 -2.81 6.53 -12.87
N LYS A 126 -3.42 6.56 -14.07
CA LYS A 126 -4.87 6.66 -14.25
C LYS A 126 -5.62 5.37 -13.92
N ASN A 127 -5.00 4.21 -14.12
CA ASN A 127 -5.64 2.92 -13.86
C ASN A 127 -5.53 2.47 -12.40
N LEU A 128 -4.49 2.89 -11.67
CA LEU A 128 -4.29 2.49 -10.27
C LEU A 128 -5.49 2.81 -9.36
N PRO A 129 -6.15 4.00 -9.42
CA PRO A 129 -7.33 4.26 -8.62
C PRO A 129 -8.50 3.30 -8.86
N ARG A 130 -8.67 2.80 -10.10
CA ARG A 130 -9.71 1.82 -10.42
C ARG A 130 -9.48 0.49 -9.72
N LEU A 131 -8.22 0.02 -9.69
CA LEU A 131 -7.81 -1.26 -9.10
C LEU A 131 -7.88 -1.26 -7.57
N LEU A 132 -7.99 -0.09 -6.94
CA LEU A 132 -8.31 0.00 -5.51
C LEU A 132 -9.73 -0.48 -5.19
N ARG A 133 -10.61 -0.60 -6.20
CA ARG A 133 -11.97 -1.14 -6.08
C ARG A 133 -12.09 -2.57 -6.59
N ASP A 134 -10.97 -3.24 -6.85
CA ASP A 134 -10.96 -4.64 -7.28
C ASP A 134 -11.73 -5.50 -6.26
N ASP A 135 -12.41 -6.54 -6.74
CA ASP A 135 -13.20 -7.44 -5.91
C ASP A 135 -12.32 -8.22 -4.94
N GLU A 136 -11.08 -8.49 -5.33
CA GLU A 136 -10.15 -9.34 -4.60
C GLU A 136 -9.18 -8.53 -3.74
N ALA A 137 -9.14 -8.85 -2.45
CA ALA A 137 -8.32 -8.12 -1.49
C ALA A 137 -6.82 -8.19 -1.83
N ILE A 138 -6.35 -9.29 -2.42
CA ILE A 138 -4.95 -9.42 -2.86
C ILE A 138 -4.56 -8.36 -3.91
N VAL A 139 -5.48 -8.02 -4.81
CA VAL A 139 -5.26 -7.01 -5.86
C VAL A 139 -5.34 -5.61 -5.26
N ARG A 140 -6.29 -5.35 -4.35
CA ARG A 140 -6.36 -4.07 -3.62
C ARG A 140 -5.08 -3.81 -2.82
N ARG A 141 -4.57 -4.82 -2.12
CA ARG A 141 -3.28 -4.76 -1.38
C ARG A 141 -2.10 -4.44 -2.32
N ALA A 142 -1.97 -5.17 -3.44
CA ALA A 142 -0.89 -4.94 -4.40
C ALA A 142 -0.99 -3.55 -5.05
N THR A 143 -2.21 -3.08 -5.33
CA THR A 143 -2.48 -1.75 -5.86
C THR A 143 -2.08 -0.67 -4.87
N LEU A 144 -2.43 -0.81 -3.60
CA LEU A 144 -2.01 0.12 -2.54
C LEU A 144 -0.48 0.19 -2.43
N ASP A 145 0.21 -0.95 -2.47
CA ASP A 145 1.68 -0.99 -2.45
C ASP A 145 2.28 -0.28 -3.69
N ALA A 146 1.65 -0.40 -4.86
CA ALA A 146 2.05 0.32 -6.07
C ALA A 146 1.79 1.83 -5.97
N VAL A 147 0.64 2.26 -5.45
CA VAL A 147 0.31 3.68 -5.24
C VAL A 147 1.26 4.30 -4.21
N ILE A 148 1.52 3.64 -3.08
CA ILE A 148 2.52 4.08 -2.10
C ILE A 148 3.88 4.25 -2.75
N CYS A 149 4.30 3.31 -3.60
CA CYS A 149 5.56 3.42 -4.33
C CYS A 149 5.58 4.64 -5.27
N LEU A 150 4.48 4.91 -5.98
CA LEU A 150 4.35 6.07 -6.86
C LEU A 150 4.41 7.40 -6.07
N VAL A 151 3.73 7.47 -4.92
CA VAL A 151 3.76 8.64 -4.02
C VAL A 151 5.18 8.90 -3.53
N THR A 152 5.80 7.88 -2.92
CA THR A 152 7.09 8.00 -2.24
C THR A 152 8.28 8.21 -3.17
N ASN A 153 8.26 7.60 -4.36
CA ASN A 153 9.42 7.65 -5.27
C ASN A 153 9.25 8.60 -6.44
N ARG A 154 8.00 8.96 -6.78
CA ARG A 154 7.65 9.68 -8.02
C ARG A 154 6.67 10.83 -7.81
N SER A 155 6.39 11.23 -6.56
CA SER A 155 5.54 12.38 -6.23
C SER A 155 4.20 12.34 -6.96
N CYS A 156 3.57 11.16 -6.98
CA CYS A 156 2.25 10.95 -7.61
C CYS A 156 2.20 11.27 -9.11
N GLN A 157 3.33 11.23 -9.83
CA GLN A 157 3.40 11.66 -11.23
C GLN A 157 2.33 10.99 -12.11
N GLY A 158 1.44 11.81 -12.67
CA GLY A 158 0.38 11.39 -13.60
C GLY A 158 -0.90 10.90 -12.94
N MET A 159 -0.95 10.80 -11.61
CA MET A 159 -2.15 10.40 -10.87
C MET A 159 -3.02 11.63 -10.60
N ALA A 160 -4.30 11.54 -10.94
CA ALA A 160 -5.27 12.60 -10.63
C ALA A 160 -5.83 12.40 -9.21
N MET A 161 -6.11 13.51 -8.54
CA MET A 161 -6.82 13.55 -7.26
C MET A 161 -8.05 14.41 -7.42
N GLU A 162 -9.19 13.92 -6.97
CA GLU A 162 -10.46 14.65 -7.05
C GLU A 162 -11.09 14.73 -5.65
N GLY A 163 -11.68 15.89 -5.34
CA GLY A 163 -12.28 16.16 -4.02
C GLY A 163 -13.66 15.51 -3.83
N GLN A 164 -14.33 15.90 -2.75
CA GLN A 164 -15.67 15.43 -2.41
C GLN A 164 -16.67 15.68 -3.56
N GLY A 165 -17.53 14.68 -3.82
CA GLY A 165 -18.55 14.73 -4.87
C GLY A 165 -18.09 14.24 -6.25
N SER A 166 -16.82 13.86 -6.41
CA SER A 166 -16.37 13.14 -7.60
C SER A 166 -16.86 11.70 -7.61
N GLU A 167 -17.46 11.29 -8.73
CA GLU A 167 -17.78 9.89 -9.04
C GLU A 167 -16.72 9.24 -9.95
N SER A 168 -15.64 9.97 -10.28
CA SER A 168 -14.59 9.49 -11.17
C SER A 168 -13.91 8.26 -10.57
N GLN A 169 -13.81 7.20 -11.37
CA GLN A 169 -13.03 6.02 -11.00
C GLN A 169 -11.56 6.15 -11.39
N ASP A 170 -11.20 7.23 -12.10
CA ASP A 170 -9.89 7.43 -12.74
C ASP A 170 -8.94 8.28 -11.88
N ALA A 171 -9.43 8.73 -10.73
CA ALA A 171 -8.74 9.58 -9.79
C ALA A 171 -8.90 9.01 -8.37
N LEU A 172 -7.90 9.21 -7.53
CA LEU A 172 -8.03 8.93 -6.11
C LEU A 172 -8.87 10.04 -5.46
N ASN A 173 -9.87 9.66 -4.67
CA ASN A 173 -10.85 10.56 -4.09
C ASN A 173 -11.29 10.06 -2.69
N PRO A 174 -11.96 10.91 -1.87
CA PRO A 174 -12.39 10.55 -0.53
C PRO A 174 -13.21 9.26 -0.45
N ALA A 175 -14.11 9.01 -1.42
CA ALA A 175 -14.98 7.83 -1.41
C ALA A 175 -14.19 6.52 -1.60
N ILE A 176 -13.11 6.54 -2.39
CA ILE A 176 -12.19 5.39 -2.50
C ILE A 176 -11.49 5.15 -1.17
N VAL A 177 -10.97 6.20 -0.54
CA VAL A 177 -10.25 6.09 0.74
C VAL A 177 -11.17 5.58 1.83
N GLU A 178 -12.40 6.10 1.93
CA GLU A 178 -13.43 5.64 2.85
C GLU A 178 -13.73 4.15 2.67
N ALA A 179 -13.95 3.69 1.44
CA ALA A 179 -14.20 2.27 1.16
C ALA A 179 -13.03 1.38 1.60
N LEU A 180 -11.79 1.84 1.40
CA LEU A 180 -10.59 1.11 1.80
C LEU A 180 -10.32 1.13 3.32
N MET A 181 -10.72 2.20 4.01
CA MET A 181 -10.61 2.30 5.47
C MET A 181 -11.65 1.43 6.20
N CYS A 182 -12.77 1.17 5.52
CA CYS A 182 -13.86 0.30 5.98
C CYS A 182 -13.79 -1.12 5.36
N ASP A 183 -12.66 -1.51 4.77
CA ASP A 183 -12.49 -2.82 4.13
C ASP A 183 -12.56 -3.95 5.17
N ALA A 184 -13.15 -5.09 4.80
CA ALA A 184 -13.20 -6.28 5.64
C ALA A 184 -11.80 -6.88 5.88
N ASP A 185 -10.86 -6.61 4.98
CA ASP A 185 -9.49 -7.08 5.05
C ASP A 185 -8.60 -6.08 5.79
N SER A 186 -8.19 -6.43 7.01
CA SER A 186 -7.34 -5.56 7.85
C SER A 186 -6.01 -5.16 7.19
N ASP A 187 -5.45 -5.98 6.30
CA ASP A 187 -4.20 -5.66 5.58
C ASP A 187 -4.41 -4.58 4.52
N VAL A 188 -5.63 -4.46 3.96
CA VAL A 188 -6.01 -3.34 3.10
C VAL A 188 -6.06 -2.06 3.93
N VAL A 189 -6.75 -2.08 5.07
CA VAL A 189 -6.86 -0.92 5.98
C VAL A 189 -5.48 -0.44 6.44
N ILE A 190 -4.59 -1.35 6.85
CA ILE A 190 -3.20 -1.06 7.23
C ILE A 190 -2.44 -0.36 6.09
N ARG A 191 -2.55 -0.87 4.86
CA ARG A 191 -1.90 -0.26 3.69
C ARG A 191 -2.50 1.09 3.33
N THR A 192 -3.80 1.28 3.51
CA THR A 192 -4.45 2.59 3.34
C THR A 192 -3.89 3.59 4.34
N CYS A 193 -3.70 3.21 5.61
CA CYS A 193 -3.03 4.06 6.60
C CYS A 193 -1.60 4.45 6.15
N ARG A 194 -0.83 3.50 5.60
CA ARG A 194 0.52 3.76 5.05
C ARG A 194 0.51 4.68 3.82
N LEU A 195 -0.53 4.60 2.99
CA LEU A 195 -0.76 5.54 1.91
C LEU A 195 -0.96 6.96 2.46
N LEU A 196 -1.81 7.12 3.48
CA LEU A 196 -2.04 8.42 4.12
C LEU A 196 -0.76 8.98 4.74
N GLU A 197 0.05 8.16 5.41
CA GLU A 197 1.37 8.55 5.90
C GLU A 197 2.28 9.02 4.74
N SER A 198 2.30 8.28 3.63
CA SER A 198 3.12 8.64 2.46
C SER A 198 2.70 9.96 1.84
N LEU A 199 1.38 10.23 1.79
CA LEU A 199 0.83 11.51 1.31
C LEU A 199 1.18 12.67 2.27
N TRP A 200 1.15 12.43 3.58
CA TRP A 200 1.62 13.41 4.57
C TRP A 200 3.11 13.73 4.39
N GLN A 201 3.97 12.73 4.17
CA GLN A 201 5.39 12.96 3.92
C GLN A 201 5.62 13.75 2.62
N LEU A 202 4.85 13.46 1.56
CA LEU A 202 4.90 14.23 0.31
C LEU A 202 4.50 15.69 0.54
N HIS A 203 3.41 15.93 1.29
CA HIS A 203 2.97 17.27 1.68
C HIS A 203 4.07 18.07 2.38
N LEU A 204 4.72 17.48 3.37
CA LEU A 204 5.82 18.12 4.08
C LEU A 204 6.97 18.48 3.13
N HIS A 205 7.33 17.54 2.25
CA HIS A 205 8.39 17.75 1.26
C HIS A 205 8.09 18.90 0.29
N GLU A 206 6.88 18.92 -0.29
CA GLU A 206 6.45 19.97 -1.21
C GLU A 206 6.39 21.34 -0.51
N ARG A 207 5.90 21.39 0.72
CA ARG A 207 5.87 22.61 1.53
C ARG A 207 7.27 23.16 1.79
N GLU A 208 8.25 22.30 2.09
CA GLU A 208 9.65 22.70 2.23
C GLU A 208 10.24 23.23 0.91
N GLN A 209 9.94 22.60 -0.22
CA GLN A 209 10.36 23.08 -1.53
C GLN A 209 9.76 24.46 -1.84
N ARG A 210 8.46 24.67 -1.57
CA ARG A 210 7.78 25.97 -1.72
C ARG A 210 8.42 27.06 -0.86
N LYS A 211 8.81 26.75 0.38
CA LYS A 211 9.54 27.70 1.26
C LYS A 211 10.90 28.12 0.67
N ARG A 212 11.60 27.20 0.00
CA ARG A 212 12.88 27.49 -0.67
C ARG A 212 12.71 28.30 -1.96
N SER A 213 11.61 28.12 -2.70
CA SER A 213 11.37 28.81 -3.98
C SER A 213 10.72 30.19 -3.85
N LYS A 214 10.02 30.49 -2.73
CA LYS A 214 9.42 31.81 -2.42
C LYS A 214 10.42 32.99 -2.37
N SER A 215 11.72 32.77 -2.57
CA SER A 215 12.70 33.84 -2.81
C SER A 215 12.66 34.44 -4.23
N GLN A 216 11.86 33.90 -5.16
CA GLN A 216 11.74 34.44 -6.52
C GLN A 216 10.25 34.57 -6.93
N THR A 217 9.78 35.82 -6.94
CA THR A 217 8.52 36.36 -7.50
C THR A 217 7.17 35.91 -6.90
N PRO A 218 6.33 36.86 -6.42
CA PRO A 218 4.96 36.61 -5.99
C PRO A 218 4.02 36.78 -7.18
N SER A 219 3.69 35.68 -7.87
CA SER A 219 2.61 35.68 -8.85
C SER A 219 1.69 34.50 -8.54
N GLU A 220 0.48 34.84 -8.07
CA GLU A 220 -0.77 34.07 -8.15
C GLU A 220 -0.61 32.54 -8.15
N GLN A 221 -0.09 31.99 -7.05
CA GLN A 221 -0.19 30.55 -6.80
C GLN A 221 -1.55 30.32 -6.14
N HIS A 222 -2.52 29.84 -6.92
CA HIS A 222 -3.62 29.08 -6.33
C HIS A 222 -2.97 27.98 -5.49
N GLU A 223 -3.21 28.00 -4.18
CA GLU A 223 -2.73 26.95 -3.29
C GLU A 223 -3.46 25.66 -3.64
N GLU A 224 -2.88 24.86 -4.54
CA GLU A 224 -3.33 23.51 -4.78
C GLU A 224 -3.30 22.77 -3.42
N GLN A 225 -4.49 22.35 -3.00
CA GLN A 225 -4.71 21.63 -1.75
C GLN A 225 -3.88 20.35 -1.76
N SER A 226 -3.21 20.07 -0.65
CA SER A 226 -2.40 18.86 -0.50
C SER A 226 -3.23 17.60 -0.71
N PHE A 227 -2.64 16.62 -1.40
CA PHE A 227 -3.27 15.32 -1.65
C PHE A 227 -3.65 14.59 -0.35
N PHE A 228 -2.91 14.83 0.74
CA PHE A 228 -3.25 14.32 2.06
C PHE A 228 -4.64 14.81 2.53
N TYR A 229 -4.91 16.11 2.41
CA TYR A 229 -6.19 16.69 2.81
C TYR A 229 -7.32 16.41 1.82
N VAL A 230 -7.01 16.35 0.52
CA VAL A 230 -7.98 15.92 -0.49
C VAL A 230 -8.46 14.49 -0.22
N ALA A 231 -7.60 13.62 0.31
CA ALA A 231 -7.92 12.26 0.71
C ALA A 231 -8.56 12.13 2.10
N GLU A 232 -8.85 13.24 2.80
CA GLU A 232 -9.29 13.26 4.20
C GLU A 232 -8.35 12.50 5.15
N GLY A 233 -7.03 12.52 4.87
CA GLY A 233 -6.05 11.76 5.63
C GLY A 233 -5.98 12.18 7.10
N ASP A 234 -6.22 13.45 7.40
CA ASP A 234 -6.29 14.00 8.74
C ASP A 234 -7.40 13.35 9.58
N LYS A 235 -8.59 13.23 9.00
CA LYS A 235 -9.75 12.56 9.61
C LYS A 235 -9.49 11.06 9.77
N TRP A 236 -9.06 10.38 8.70
CA TRP A 236 -8.94 8.92 8.70
C TRP A 236 -7.85 8.40 9.63
N ILE A 237 -6.73 9.10 9.77
CA ILE A 237 -5.70 8.73 10.76
C ILE A 237 -6.26 8.79 12.18
N ILE A 238 -7.04 9.82 12.50
CA ILE A 238 -7.67 9.96 13.83
C ILE A 238 -8.72 8.87 14.05
N GLU A 239 -9.60 8.64 13.06
CA GLU A 239 -10.68 7.65 13.15
C GLU A 239 -10.14 6.22 13.34
N ALA A 240 -9.04 5.89 12.65
CA ALA A 240 -8.41 4.57 12.71
C ALA A 240 -7.81 4.22 14.09
N THR A 241 -7.64 5.19 15.00
CA THR A 241 -7.27 4.93 16.40
C THR A 241 -8.32 4.12 17.16
N ASN A 242 -9.58 4.19 16.73
CA ASN A 242 -10.71 3.45 17.30
C ASN A 242 -11.06 2.19 16.51
N ASN A 243 -10.23 1.77 15.55
CA ASN A 243 -10.50 0.58 14.76
C ASN A 243 -10.56 -0.67 15.66
N ILE A 244 -11.49 -1.59 15.34
CA ILE A 244 -11.70 -2.83 16.10
C ILE A 244 -10.45 -3.72 16.02
N GLU A 245 -9.77 -3.72 14.88
CA GLU A 245 -8.60 -4.55 14.62
C GLU A 245 -7.35 -3.99 15.30
N ARG A 246 -6.75 -4.83 16.17
CA ARG A 246 -5.53 -4.47 16.91
C ARG A 246 -4.37 -4.09 15.99
N LEU A 247 -4.21 -4.81 14.88
CA LEU A 247 -3.12 -4.58 13.93
C LEU A 247 -3.25 -3.22 13.24
N VAL A 248 -4.48 -2.80 12.92
CA VAL A 248 -4.74 -1.46 12.37
C VAL A 248 -4.37 -0.39 13.40
N ARG A 249 -4.84 -0.52 14.64
CA ARG A 249 -4.49 0.42 15.72
C ARG A 249 -2.97 0.48 15.98
N SER A 250 -2.28 -0.66 15.88
CA SER A 250 -0.82 -0.73 15.99
C SER A 250 -0.12 0.09 14.90
N GLU A 251 -0.58 -0.04 13.65
CA GLU A 251 0.00 0.69 12.53
C GLU A 251 -0.27 2.20 12.66
N VAL A 252 -1.49 2.58 13.03
CA VAL A 252 -1.86 3.99 13.22
C VAL A 252 -1.05 4.62 14.35
N LEU A 253 -0.85 3.92 15.47
CA LEU A 253 0.00 4.39 16.55
C LEU A 253 1.44 4.68 16.07
N ARG A 254 2.04 3.77 15.29
CA ARG A 254 3.36 3.97 14.68
C ARG A 254 3.39 5.23 13.80
N ILE A 255 2.37 5.42 12.97
CA ILE A 255 2.26 6.60 12.09
C ILE A 255 2.15 7.87 12.92
N MET A 256 1.29 7.90 13.94
CA MET A 256 1.11 9.05 14.82
C MET A 256 2.40 9.43 15.56
N GLU A 257 3.09 8.45 16.14
CA GLU A 257 4.39 8.66 16.78
C GLU A 257 5.38 9.28 15.78
N GLY A 258 5.46 8.74 14.54
CA GLY A 258 6.32 9.28 13.49
C GLY A 258 5.97 10.72 13.07
N ILE A 259 4.69 11.07 12.98
CA ILE A 259 4.24 12.43 12.65
C ILE A 259 4.61 13.41 13.77
N LEU A 260 4.36 13.03 15.03
CA LEU A 260 4.63 13.89 16.19
C LEU A 260 6.14 14.06 16.46
N GLU A 261 6.96 13.04 16.21
CA GLU A 261 8.41 13.13 16.32
C GLU A 261 9.03 14.11 15.32
N GLN A 262 8.49 14.16 14.09
CA GLN A 262 8.95 15.07 13.04
C GLN A 262 8.52 16.52 13.29
N TYR A 263 7.59 16.75 14.21
CA TYR A 263 7.07 18.06 14.58
C TYR A 263 7.38 18.39 16.05
N PRO A 264 8.66 18.68 16.39
CA PRO A 264 8.99 19.07 17.75
C PRO A 264 8.20 20.33 18.16
N HIS A 265 7.60 20.27 19.36
CA HIS A 265 6.73 21.26 20.02
C HIS A 265 7.27 22.72 20.11
N ASP A 266 8.40 23.06 19.50
CA ASP A 266 9.07 24.37 19.63
C ASP A 266 8.45 25.50 18.77
N VAL A 267 7.38 25.23 18.02
CA VAL A 267 6.67 26.27 17.24
C VAL A 267 5.73 27.10 18.13
N GLN A 268 5.34 26.64 19.32
CA GLN A 268 4.40 27.38 20.19
C GLN A 268 5.03 28.44 21.11
N ILE A 269 6.36 28.51 21.27
CA ILE A 269 6.98 29.39 22.30
C ILE A 269 7.74 30.61 21.73
N LYS A 270 8.03 30.68 20.42
CA LYS A 270 8.94 31.72 19.87
C LYS A 270 8.36 32.77 18.89
N SER A 271 7.05 32.99 18.85
CA SER A 271 6.48 34.14 18.10
C SER A 271 5.75 35.13 19.00
N GLY A 272 6.51 35.88 19.81
CA GLY A 272 6.08 37.12 20.46
C GLY A 272 5.88 38.30 19.50
N LYS A 273 5.41 38.03 18.27
CA LYS A 273 4.96 39.05 17.31
C LYS A 273 3.58 38.62 16.84
N ARG A 274 2.59 39.46 17.13
CA ARG A 274 1.18 39.36 16.71
C ARG A 274 1.10 38.79 15.28
N PHE A 275 0.77 37.51 15.16
CA PHE A 275 0.21 36.97 13.92
C PHE A 275 -1.23 37.45 13.86
N LEU A 276 -1.61 38.01 12.71
CA LEU A 276 -3.00 38.24 12.36
C LEU A 276 -3.77 36.92 12.54
N GLU A 277 -4.98 37.02 13.08
CA GLU A 277 -5.94 35.94 13.38
C GLU A 277 -6.46 35.17 12.15
N ASP A 278 -5.86 35.32 10.98
CA ASP A 278 -6.33 34.71 9.74
C ASP A 278 -5.47 33.48 9.40
N GLU A 279 -6.13 32.32 9.39
CA GLU A 279 -5.66 30.97 9.04
C GLU A 279 -4.85 30.23 10.12
N ILE A 280 -5.56 29.55 11.03
CA ILE A 280 -5.03 28.33 11.64
C ILE A 280 -4.81 27.34 10.48
N ASP A 281 -3.54 27.20 10.08
CA ASP A 281 -3.04 26.22 9.11
C ASP A 281 -3.68 24.85 9.36
N GLN A 282 -4.20 24.18 8.31
CA GLN A 282 -4.83 22.86 8.42
C GLN A 282 -3.89 21.87 9.14
N ASP A 283 -2.58 22.01 8.92
CA ASP A 283 -1.53 21.26 9.62
C ASP A 283 -1.60 21.44 11.14
N THR A 284 -1.82 22.67 11.62
CA THR A 284 -1.90 22.97 13.05
C THR A 284 -3.13 22.32 13.68
N LYS A 285 -4.30 22.39 13.01
CA LYS A 285 -5.52 21.73 13.49
C LYS A 285 -5.35 20.22 13.57
N PHE A 286 -4.75 19.62 12.56
CA PHE A 286 -4.48 18.18 12.53
C PHE A 286 -3.54 17.78 13.67
N LEU A 287 -2.42 18.50 13.85
CA LEU A 287 -1.45 18.22 14.91
C LEU A 287 -2.03 18.43 16.32
N GLU A 288 -2.83 19.48 16.52
CA GLU A 288 -3.56 19.70 17.77
C GLU A 288 -4.50 18.52 18.04
N ALA A 289 -5.28 18.09 17.04
CA ALA A 289 -6.16 16.94 17.17
C ALA A 289 -5.38 15.66 17.53
N LEU A 290 -4.25 15.38 16.87
CA LEU A 290 -3.38 14.25 17.21
C LEU A 290 -2.86 14.32 18.65
N SER A 291 -2.47 15.51 19.11
CA SER A 291 -1.96 15.72 20.47
C SER A 291 -3.00 15.52 21.57
N THR A 292 -4.30 15.62 21.24
CA THR A 292 -5.38 15.34 22.19
C THR A 292 -5.60 13.85 22.42
N ILE A 293 -5.08 12.98 21.54
CA ILE A 293 -5.24 11.54 21.66
C ILE A 293 -4.28 11.00 22.71
N ASP A 294 -4.83 10.26 23.69
CA ASP A 294 -4.03 9.59 24.71
C ASP A 294 -3.26 8.39 24.09
N LEU A 295 -2.05 8.66 23.63
CA LEU A 295 -1.16 7.66 23.03
C LEU A 295 -0.82 6.52 24.01
N GLN A 296 -0.77 6.78 25.32
CA GLN A 296 -0.49 5.74 26.31
C GLN A 296 -1.65 4.75 26.38
N LYS A 297 -2.89 5.27 26.45
CA LYS A 297 -4.09 4.43 26.39
C LYS A 297 -4.16 3.67 25.08
N LEU A 298 -3.90 4.32 23.93
CA LEU A 298 -3.90 3.63 22.64
C LEU A 298 -2.85 2.50 22.62
N LYS A 299 -1.64 2.73 23.13
CA LYS A 299 -0.57 1.73 23.23
C LYS A 299 -0.95 0.53 24.10
N GLN A 300 -1.68 0.75 25.18
CA GLN A 300 -2.22 -0.34 26.01
C GLN A 300 -3.15 -1.25 25.21
N THR A 301 -3.99 -0.69 24.35
CA THR A 301 -4.93 -1.48 23.54
C THR A 301 -4.27 -2.30 22.41
N VAL A 302 -3.00 -1.99 22.09
CA VAL A 302 -2.23 -2.65 21.03
C VAL A 302 -1.35 -3.78 21.58
N ASN A 303 -0.86 -3.66 22.82
CA ASN A 303 0.06 -4.64 23.40
C ASN A 303 -0.67 -5.94 23.77
N PRO A 304 -0.31 -7.10 23.19
CA PRO A 304 -0.89 -8.39 23.58
C PRO A 304 -0.76 -8.68 25.08
N GLU A 305 0.33 -8.26 25.72
CA GLU A 305 0.55 -8.54 27.14
C GLU A 305 -0.46 -7.84 28.05
N HIS A 306 -0.97 -6.66 27.67
CA HIS A 306 -2.01 -5.97 28.43
C HIS A 306 -3.38 -6.64 28.27
N LEU A 307 -3.68 -7.21 27.10
CA LEU A 307 -4.90 -8.02 26.90
C LEU A 307 -4.85 -9.32 27.73
N TYR A 308 -3.69 -9.95 27.80
CA TYR A 308 -3.51 -11.12 28.67
C TYR A 308 -3.60 -10.73 30.14
N GLN A 309 -2.97 -9.63 30.56
CA GLN A 309 -3.11 -9.11 31.93
C GLN A 309 -4.58 -8.83 32.27
N GLU A 310 -5.35 -8.17 31.41
CA GLU A 310 -6.79 -7.97 31.65
C GLU A 310 -7.60 -9.29 31.70
N ALA A 311 -7.26 -10.28 30.87
CA ALA A 311 -7.91 -11.59 30.87
C ALA A 311 -7.49 -12.49 32.07
N PHE A 312 -6.28 -12.32 32.59
CA PHE A 312 -5.76 -13.07 33.74
C PHE A 312 -5.98 -12.36 35.08
N ASP A 313 -6.18 -11.04 35.07
CA ASP A 313 -6.63 -10.23 36.22
C ASP A 313 -8.16 -10.27 36.39
N ILE A 314 -8.85 -11.17 35.68
CA ILE A 314 -10.23 -11.54 36.02
C ILE A 314 -10.22 -12.04 37.46
N ASN A 315 -10.82 -11.23 38.35
CA ASN A 315 -10.92 -11.51 39.76
C ASN A 315 -11.44 -12.95 39.97
N PRO A 316 -10.66 -13.87 40.59
CA PRO A 316 -11.09 -15.26 40.79
C PRO A 316 -12.44 -15.35 41.51
N ARG A 317 -12.80 -14.32 42.30
CA ARG A 317 -14.10 -14.22 42.96
C ARG A 317 -15.28 -14.08 42.00
N MET A 318 -15.07 -13.55 40.79
CA MET A 318 -16.09 -13.46 39.73
C MET A 318 -16.30 -14.81 39.02
N MET A 319 -15.26 -15.67 38.96
CA MET A 319 -15.39 -17.05 38.46
C MET A 319 -15.93 -18.02 39.52
N THR A 320 -15.91 -17.64 40.80
CA THR A 320 -16.42 -18.44 41.92
C THR A 320 -17.62 -17.81 42.62
N GLN A 321 -18.36 -16.90 41.97
CA GLN A 321 -19.68 -16.56 42.50
C GLN A 321 -20.52 -17.83 42.41
N SER A 322 -20.73 -18.44 43.59
CA SER A 322 -21.54 -19.62 43.77
C SER A 322 -22.86 -19.44 43.03
N ILE A 323 -23.23 -20.43 42.23
CA ILE A 323 -24.54 -20.54 41.58
C ILE A 323 -25.64 -20.82 42.63
N GLU A 324 -25.30 -20.87 43.92
CA GLU A 324 -26.29 -20.95 44.97
C GLU A 324 -26.85 -19.54 45.26
N PRO A 325 -28.11 -19.26 44.85
CA PRO A 325 -28.77 -18.03 45.23
C PRO A 325 -28.83 -17.96 46.76
N ASN A 326 -28.43 -16.82 47.32
CA ASN A 326 -28.56 -16.59 48.76
C ASN A 326 -30.03 -16.36 49.16
N ASP A 327 -30.92 -16.13 48.19
CA ASP A 327 -32.35 -15.93 48.40
C ASP A 327 -33.17 -16.43 47.18
N PRO A 328 -33.80 -17.62 47.23
CA PRO A 328 -34.48 -18.24 46.09
C PRO A 328 -35.75 -17.50 45.61
N GLU A 329 -36.16 -16.43 46.29
CA GLU A 329 -37.33 -15.62 45.91
C GLU A 329 -36.98 -14.26 45.28
N LYS A 330 -35.69 -13.90 45.17
CA LYS A 330 -35.26 -12.59 44.63
C LYS A 330 -34.17 -12.63 43.55
N ASP A 331 -33.50 -13.76 43.40
CA ASP A 331 -32.51 -13.92 42.34
C ASP A 331 -33.23 -14.39 41.07
N ASP A 332 -33.69 -13.43 40.25
CA ASP A 332 -34.10 -13.67 38.86
C ASP A 332 -32.86 -14.15 38.07
N VAL A 333 -32.63 -15.46 38.10
CA VAL A 333 -31.57 -16.09 37.32
C VAL A 333 -31.99 -16.06 35.85
N ASN A 334 -31.35 -15.19 35.06
CA ASN A 334 -31.23 -15.36 33.61
C ASN A 334 -30.44 -16.66 33.34
N MET A 335 -31.09 -17.81 33.50
CA MET A 335 -30.60 -19.07 32.96
C MET A 335 -30.82 -19.00 31.46
N LEU A 336 -29.72 -18.87 30.72
CA LEU A 336 -29.70 -19.19 29.30
C LEU A 336 -30.00 -20.69 29.16
N ASP A 337 -31.24 -21.02 28.87
CA ASP A 337 -31.64 -22.34 28.38
C ASP A 337 -30.98 -22.55 27.02
N CYS A 338 -29.89 -23.32 27.00
CA CYS A 338 -29.35 -23.88 25.78
C CYS A 338 -30.21 -25.10 25.39
N TYR A 339 -31.00 -24.96 24.32
CA TYR A 339 -31.57 -26.08 23.56
C TYR A 339 -30.58 -26.62 22.53
#